data_AF-A0A378WAX3-F1
#
_entry.id   AF-A0A378WAX3-F1
#
_cell.length_a   1.000
_cell.length_b   1.000
_cell.length_c   1.000
_cell.angle_alpha   90.00
_cell.angle_beta   90.00
_cell.angle_gamma   90.00
#
_symmetry.space_group_name_H-M   'P 1'
#
loop_
_entity.id
_entity.type
_entity.pdbx_description
1 polymer ?
#
loop_
_entity_poly.entity_id
_entity_poly.type
_entity_poly.pdbx_seq_one_letter_code
_entity_poly.pdbx_strand_id
1 'polypeptide(L)'
;MHLVISGGGTSIPSNRMFFPEPRCRVLTGVGAVDPALGKRTPRYVTEAAPWSAFRDRDHAYGFVMFDVDPGSPGGQTSIEATYFAVDGPFGQTTPADHFTLRKPRRA
;
A
#
# COMPACT_ATOMS: atom_id res chain seq x y z
N MET A 1 -7.69 -6.03 6.92
CA MET A 1 -7.18 -4.81 6.25
C MET A 1 -5.76 -5.10 5.80
N HIS A 2 -5.38 -4.63 4.62
CA HIS A 2 -4.01 -4.73 4.12
C HIS A 2 -3.49 -3.32 3.85
N LEU A 3 -2.30 -3.02 4.37
CA LEU A 3 -1.58 -1.79 4.11
C LEU A 3 -0.27 -2.18 3.42
N VAL A 4 -0.08 -1.65 2.21
CA VAL A 4 1.12 -1.88 1.42
C VAL A 4 1.80 -0.53 1.22
N ILE A 5 3.03 -0.43 1.71
CA ILE A 5 3.87 0.76 1.60
C ILE A 5 5.14 0.35 0.87
N SER A 6 5.65 1.24 0.03
CA SER A 6 6.81 1.10 -0.87
C SER A 6 6.50 0.55 -2.27
N GLY A 7 7.19 1.12 -3.27
CA GLY A 7 7.22 0.64 -4.66
C GLY A 7 8.35 -0.35 -4.97
N GLY A 8 9.12 -0.78 -3.97
CA GLY A 8 10.27 -1.70 -4.13
C GLY A 8 11.63 -1.01 -4.40
N GLY A 9 12.72 -1.72 -4.09
CA GLY A 9 14.09 -1.22 -3.90
C GLY A 9 14.89 -0.80 -5.13
N THR A 10 14.29 0.01 -6.02
CA THR A 10 15.03 0.76 -7.04
C THR A 10 14.77 2.26 -6.87
N SER A 11 15.62 3.13 -7.41
CA SER A 11 15.47 4.60 -7.32
C SER A 11 14.64 5.22 -8.44
N ILE A 12 14.16 4.39 -9.37
CA ILE A 12 13.35 4.80 -10.53
C ILE A 12 11.82 4.72 -10.32
N PRO A 13 11.24 4.01 -9.33
CA PRO A 13 9.81 3.75 -9.33
C PRO A 13 9.05 5.06 -9.11
N SER A 14 8.02 5.24 -9.92
CA SER A 14 7.02 6.29 -9.73
C SER A 14 5.66 5.64 -9.57
N ASN A 15 4.85 6.19 -8.66
CA ASN A 15 3.47 5.74 -8.48
C ASN A 15 2.55 6.19 -9.63
N ARG A 16 3.08 6.93 -10.61
CA ARG A 16 2.35 7.38 -11.81
C ARG A 16 1.83 6.24 -12.69
N MET A 17 2.36 5.02 -12.52
CA MET A 17 1.84 3.84 -13.22
C MET A 17 0.54 3.28 -12.61
N PHE A 18 0.12 3.77 -11.43
CA PHE A 18 -1.14 3.34 -10.83
C PHE A 18 -2.34 3.95 -11.57
N PHE A 19 -3.37 3.12 -11.72
CA PHE A 19 -4.64 3.54 -12.30
C PHE A 19 -5.31 4.61 -11.42
N PRO A 20 -5.92 5.65 -12.03
CA PRO A 20 -6.72 6.61 -11.29
C PRO A 20 -7.99 5.99 -10.69
N GLU A 21 -8.59 4.98 -11.33
CA GLU A 21 -9.80 4.32 -10.87
C GLU A 21 -9.48 3.14 -9.92
N PRO A 22 -10.40 2.75 -9.00
CA PRO A 22 -10.37 1.52 -8.20
C PRO A 22 -10.22 0.25 -9.05
N ARG A 23 -9.00 0.00 -9.52
CA ARG A 23 -8.63 -1.01 -10.51
C ARG A 23 -7.20 -1.46 -10.26
N CYS A 24 -6.89 -2.73 -10.49
CA CYS A 24 -5.53 -3.25 -10.38
C CYS A 24 -5.19 -4.26 -11.49
N ARG A 25 -3.89 -4.56 -11.63
CA ARG A 25 -3.40 -5.67 -12.45
C ARG A 25 -3.02 -6.82 -11.52
N VAL A 26 -3.65 -7.97 -11.71
CA VAL A 26 -3.36 -9.19 -10.95
C VAL A 26 -2.51 -10.11 -11.82
N LEU A 27 -1.35 -10.52 -11.30
CA LEU A 27 -0.53 -11.56 -11.93
C LEU A 27 -1.21 -12.91 -11.72
N THR A 28 -1.71 -13.52 -12.79
CA THR A 28 -2.46 -14.79 -12.72
C THR A 28 -1.65 -15.98 -13.20
N GLY A 29 -0.47 -15.73 -13.78
CA GLY A 29 0.42 -16.79 -14.20
C GLY A 29 1.61 -16.25 -14.98
N VAL A 30 2.35 -17.18 -15.57
CA VAL A 30 3.55 -16.91 -16.36
C VAL A 30 3.58 -17.79 -17.60
N GLY A 31 4.24 -17.33 -18.66
CA GLY A 31 4.49 -18.11 -19.86
C GLY A 31 5.59 -19.17 -19.69
N ALA A 32 5.95 -19.78 -20.82
CA ALA A 32 7.17 -20.59 -20.92
C ALA A 32 8.41 -19.71 -20.66
N VAL A 33 9.53 -20.35 -20.34
CA VAL A 33 10.81 -19.66 -20.20
C VAL A 33 11.28 -19.25 -21.60
N ASP A 34 11.58 -17.98 -21.78
CA ASP A 34 12.24 -17.47 -22.98
C ASP A 34 13.67 -18.04 -23.04
N PRO A 35 14.04 -18.81 -24.07
CA PRO A 35 15.36 -19.44 -24.15
C PRO A 35 16.52 -18.46 -24.37
N ALA A 36 16.27 -17.25 -24.87
CA ALA A 36 17.29 -16.22 -25.05
C ALA A 36 17.49 -15.39 -23.77
N LEU A 37 16.40 -15.09 -23.06
CA LEU A 37 16.43 -14.22 -21.87
C LEU A 37 16.50 -14.98 -20.54
N GLY A 38 16.18 -16.27 -20.53
CA GLY A 38 16.06 -17.08 -19.32
C GLY A 38 14.92 -16.65 -18.39
N LYS A 39 14.01 -15.81 -18.86
CA LYS A 39 12.93 -15.19 -18.08
C LYS A 39 11.56 -15.66 -18.55
N ARG A 40 10.56 -15.59 -17.67
CA ARG A 40 9.17 -15.90 -18.03
C ARG A 40 8.38 -14.62 -18.22
N THR A 41 7.57 -14.56 -19.27
CA THR A 41 6.64 -13.44 -19.49
C THR A 41 5.48 -13.54 -18.51
N PRO A 42 5.24 -12.51 -17.66
CA PRO A 42 4.12 -12.50 -16.74
C PRO A 42 2.78 -12.32 -17.48
N ARG A 43 1.74 -13.02 -17.02
CA ARG A 43 0.35 -12.89 -17.51
C ARG A 43 -0.49 -12.15 -16.48
N TYR A 44 -1.08 -11.05 -16.89
CA TYR A 44 -1.91 -10.22 -16.02
C TYR A 44 -3.35 -10.21 -16.50
N VAL A 45 -4.27 -10.16 -15.54
CA VAL A 45 -5.65 -9.71 -15.77
C VAL A 45 -5.86 -8.38 -15.08
N THR A 46 -6.83 -7.60 -15.56
CA THR A 46 -7.24 -6.35 -14.93
C THR A 46 -8.59 -6.59 -14.26
N GLU A 47 -8.73 -6.16 -13.01
CA GLU A 47 -9.98 -6.25 -12.25
C GLU A 47 -10.36 -4.91 -11.63
N ALA A 48 -11.65 -4.75 -11.32
CA ALA A 48 -12.08 -3.71 -10.39
C ALA A 48 -11.53 -4.03 -8.99
N ALA A 49 -10.99 -3.03 -8.31
CA ALA A 49 -10.39 -3.14 -6.99
C ALA A 49 -11.12 -2.23 -5.97
N PRO A 50 -12.42 -2.46 -5.70
CA PRO A 50 -13.17 -1.65 -4.72
C PRO A 50 -12.64 -1.80 -3.29
N TRP A 51 -11.83 -2.84 -3.05
CA TRP A 51 -11.13 -3.09 -1.79
C TRP A 51 -9.93 -2.16 -1.56
N SER A 52 -9.46 -1.43 -2.58
CA SER A 52 -8.36 -0.47 -2.48
C SER A 52 -8.92 0.93 -2.24
N ALA A 53 -9.05 1.30 -0.96
CA ALA A 53 -9.65 2.57 -0.56
C ALA A 53 -8.77 3.80 -0.88
N PHE A 54 -7.45 3.67 -0.70
CA PHE A 54 -6.49 4.75 -0.94
C PHE A 54 -5.26 4.22 -1.69
N ARG A 55 -4.72 5.05 -2.59
CA ARG A 55 -3.49 4.83 -3.36
C ARG A 55 -2.83 6.18 -3.62
N ASP A 56 -1.64 6.39 -3.09
CA ASP A 56 -0.86 7.59 -3.42
C ASP A 56 -0.25 7.44 -4.81
N ARG A 57 -0.66 8.29 -5.75
CA ARG A 57 -0.17 8.31 -7.14
C ARG A 57 0.95 9.32 -7.36
N ASP A 58 1.15 10.21 -6.41
CA ASP A 58 1.99 11.39 -6.54
C ASP A 58 3.31 11.20 -5.78
N HIS A 59 3.26 10.61 -4.58
CA HIS A 59 4.42 10.41 -3.72
C HIS A 59 4.85 8.94 -3.69
N ALA A 60 6.02 8.64 -4.25
CA ALA A 60 6.59 7.29 -4.28
C ALA A 60 7.20 6.85 -2.94
N TYR A 61 7.43 7.79 -2.03
CA TYR A 61 8.12 7.59 -0.77
C TYR A 61 7.24 8.03 0.40
N GLY A 62 7.36 7.31 1.51
CA GLY A 62 6.59 7.59 2.70
C GLY A 62 6.71 6.49 3.74
N PHE A 63 6.04 6.69 4.86
CA PHE A 63 5.94 5.73 5.95
C PHE A 63 4.57 5.88 6.62
N VAL A 64 4.16 4.88 7.41
CA VAL A 64 2.97 4.98 8.25
C VAL A 64 3.38 4.99 9.70
N MET A 65 2.84 5.96 10.44
CA MET A 65 2.88 6.00 11.89
C MET A 65 1.64 5.30 12.43
N PHE A 66 1.83 4.44 13.43
CA PHE A 66 0.73 3.79 14.15
C PHE A 66 0.75 4.25 15.61
N ASP A 67 -0.33 4.89 16.03
CA ASP A 67 -0.63 5.10 17.44
C ASP A 67 -1.58 4.00 17.91
N VAL A 68 -1.28 3.37 19.04
CA VAL A 68 -1.99 2.18 19.52
C VAL A 68 -2.53 2.44 20.92
N ASP A 69 -3.85 2.46 21.04
CA ASP A 69 -4.53 2.40 22.33
C ASP A 69 -4.97 0.95 22.60
N PRO A 70 -4.34 0.23 23.55
CA PRO A 70 -4.74 -1.13 23.91
C PRO A 70 -6.11 -1.18 24.61
N GLY A 71 -6.62 -0.06 25.11
CA GLY A 71 -7.85 0.06 25.89
C GLY A 71 -7.80 -0.69 27.22
N SER A 72 -8.98 -1.05 27.74
CA SER A 72 -9.17 -1.85 28.95
C SER A 72 -9.80 -3.22 28.63
N PRO A 73 -9.67 -4.24 29.50
CA PRO A 73 -10.41 -5.50 29.37
C PRO A 73 -11.92 -5.25 29.19
N GLY A 74 -12.54 -5.92 28.21
CA GLY A 74 -13.94 -5.70 27.84
C GLY A 74 -14.23 -4.40 27.06
N GLY A 75 -13.22 -3.55 26.85
CA GLY A 75 -13.31 -2.31 26.09
C GLY A 75 -12.98 -2.48 24.60
N GLN A 76 -12.42 -1.44 24.00
CA GLN A 76 -11.96 -1.43 22.61
C GLN A 76 -10.43 -1.32 22.56
N THR A 77 -9.80 -2.04 21.64
CA THR A 77 -8.44 -1.72 21.20
C THR A 77 -8.57 -0.90 19.92
N SER A 78 -7.83 0.20 19.83
CA SER A 78 -7.79 1.03 18.63
C SER A 78 -6.37 1.26 18.13
N ILE A 79 -6.24 1.40 16.83
CA ILE A 79 -5.00 1.78 16.15
C ILE A 79 -5.33 2.95 15.24
N GLU A 80 -4.72 4.09 15.49
CA GLU A 80 -4.71 5.22 14.59
C GLU A 80 -3.52 5.09 13.65
N ALA A 81 -3.76 5.12 12.34
CA ALA A 81 -2.71 5.00 11.35
C ALA A 81 -2.71 6.25 10.47
N THR A 82 -1.58 6.94 10.44
CA THR A 82 -1.34 8.10 9.56
C THR A 82 -0.26 7.76 8.56
N TYR A 83 -0.60 7.83 7.27
CA TYR A 83 0.37 7.74 6.18
C TYR A 83 0.97 9.11 5.92
N PHE A 84 2.29 9.18 5.94
CA PHE A 84 3.07 10.37 5.61
C PHE A 84 3.78 10.16 4.27
N ALA A 85 3.54 11.06 3.33
CA ALA A 85 4.37 11.21 2.14
C ALA A 85 5.68 11.89 2.52
N VAL A 86 6.77 11.52 1.85
CA VAL A 86 8.03 12.29 1.86
C VAL A 86 8.07 13.09 0.56
N ASP A 87 7.90 14.40 0.65
CA ASP A 87 7.59 15.27 -0.49
C ASP A 87 8.49 16.51 -0.59
N GLY A 88 9.48 16.65 0.31
CA GLY A 88 10.39 17.79 0.31
C GLY A 88 11.83 17.48 0.73
N PRO A 89 12.73 18.48 0.64
CA PRO A 89 14.13 18.35 0.98
C PRO A 89 14.33 17.92 2.44
N PHE A 90 15.42 17.20 2.71
CA PHE A 90 15.80 16.74 4.05
C PHE A 90 14.74 15.87 4.76
N GLY A 91 13.87 15.19 4.00
CA GLY A 91 12.87 14.28 4.58
C GLY A 91 11.65 15.01 5.14
N GLN A 92 11.33 16.20 4.62
CA GLN A 92 10.05 16.85 4.87
C GLN A 92 8.90 15.90 4.53
N THR A 93 7.88 15.90 5.38
CA THR A 93 6.76 14.99 5.29
C THR A 93 5.43 15.70 5.46
N THR A 94 4.42 15.19 4.77
CA THR A 94 3.03 15.65 4.86
C THR A 94 2.10 14.45 5.11
N PRO A 95 1.08 14.58 5.97
CA PRO A 95 0.04 13.56 6.09
C PRO A 95 -0.72 13.44 4.76
N ALA A 96 -0.77 12.23 4.20
CA ALA A 96 -1.39 11.95 2.91
C ALA A 96 -2.67 11.10 3.04
N ASP A 97 -2.77 10.24 4.05
CA ASP A 97 -4.00 9.51 4.39
C ASP A 97 -4.05 9.17 5.89
N HIS A 98 -5.25 8.93 6.41
CA HIS A 98 -5.47 8.56 7.81
C HIS A 98 -6.68 7.65 7.96
N PHE A 99 -6.53 6.60 8.78
CA PHE A 99 -7.66 5.73 9.16
C PHE A 99 -7.47 5.18 10.57
N THR A 100 -8.59 4.78 11.19
CA THR A 100 -8.60 4.13 12.49
C THR A 100 -9.11 2.70 12.38
N LEU A 101 -8.38 1.75 12.94
CA LEU A 101 -8.84 0.38 13.14
C LEU A 101 -9.34 0.23 14.58
N ARG A 102 -10.51 -0.41 14.76
CA ARG A 102 -11.07 -0.68 16.08
C ARG A 102 -11.51 -2.12 16.16
N LYS A 103 -11.22 -2.77 17.29
CA LYS A 103 -11.73 -4.11 17.58
C LYS A 103 -12.11 -4.23 19.06
N PRO A 104 -13.18 -4.98 19.38
CA PRO A 104 -13.47 -5.33 20.77
C PRO A 104 -12.30 -6.06 21.41
N ARG A 105 -11.99 -5.72 22.67
CA ARG A 105 -10.98 -6.40 23.47
C ARG A 105 -11.64 -7.47 24.33
N ARG A 106 -11.03 -8.65 24.38
CA ARG A 106 -11.47 -9.73 25.26
C ARG A 106 -11.40 -9.27 26.73
N ALA A 107 -12.37 -9.68 27.53
CA ALA A 107 -12.34 -9.54 28.98
C ALA A 107 -11.19 -10.33 29.61
#